data_AF-A0A1C5QHV2-F1
#
_entry.id   AF-A0A1C5QHV2-F1
#
_cell.length_a   1.000
_cell.length_b   1.000
_cell.length_c   1.000
_cell.angle_alpha   90.00
_cell.angle_beta   90.00
_cell.angle_gamma   90.00
#
_symmetry.space_group_name_H-M   'P 1'
#
loop_
_entity.id
_entity.type
_entity.pdbx_description
1 polymer ?
#
loop_
_entity_poly.entity_id
_entity_poly.type
_entity_poly.pdbx_seq_one_letter_code
_entity_poly.pdbx_strand_id
1 'polypeptide(L)'
;MQTSKWTDEEDSLLKKLYEDNIPVKSIVEMMNRTEGAIKSRARKLKIKKSKEWSEYEDNIIKDGYENGESNESIGNRIGRHKSSVQRRAKVLNLKHPSKWSKEEEELIKEGIESGLTIKDIATKLEGRTEGSVYSKVKNMGLSVLERWSKEENKLLHLYNTDTSIEEISSMLNRTIKAINSKLHKLGIKRKNDDWSEEEDNILRESYNNREKIKSIADKLGISENGVINRAKRLGIKHDSYWDIEEENILRDLYSKGYTSNYIARKIGRTESAVFAKAQSLGLVHQKYFTENDIDIIREGYELGKSVSDIALEIGKSYKGVSFKARELGFRHPRLITEDEDSVIKHGYKNGDELKDIANKIGRSVGVVQQRAALLGITTQKARWSNDEDDVLIECYKNGETLKEISTILGKSKDAVWARANRLGITNSINYWTEEEDKIIIEGYKNKSNIKDIAIKINRSYISVLSRANNLGIKYPNYFTEEDDKLIIEGYENGESILEIASKIDKSIG
;
A
#
# COMPACT_ATOMS: atom_id res chain seq x y z
N MET A 1 40.24 3.49 30.93
CA MET A 1 39.09 2.57 30.83
C MET A 1 39.31 1.43 31.81
N GLN A 2 38.37 1.22 32.74
CA GLN A 2 38.55 0.34 33.89
C GLN A 2 38.23 -1.12 33.52
N THR A 3 39.23 -2.00 33.60
CA THR A 3 39.13 -3.46 33.39
C THR A 3 38.86 -4.22 34.69
N SER A 4 38.46 -3.53 35.76
CA SER A 4 38.22 -4.15 37.07
C SER A 4 36.95 -5.00 37.08
N LYS A 5 36.96 -6.03 37.95
CA LYS A 5 35.77 -6.81 38.32
C LYS A 5 34.67 -5.85 38.82
N TRP A 6 33.43 -6.16 38.45
CA TRP A 6 32.23 -5.46 38.91
C TRP A 6 32.09 -5.56 40.43
N THR A 7 31.82 -4.44 41.11
CA THR A 7 31.51 -4.41 42.55
C THR A 7 30.00 -4.41 42.81
N ASP A 8 29.60 -4.71 44.04
CA ASP A 8 28.19 -4.72 44.43
C ASP A 8 27.58 -3.31 44.41
N GLU A 9 28.39 -2.27 44.65
CA GLU A 9 28.00 -0.87 44.49
C GLU A 9 27.77 -0.51 43.02
N GLU A 10 28.62 -0.97 42.10
CA GLU A 10 28.43 -0.78 40.65
C GLU A 10 27.18 -1.49 40.15
N ASP A 11 26.90 -2.70 40.65
CA ASP A 11 25.68 -3.45 40.31
C ASP A 11 24.41 -2.74 40.83
N SER A 12 24.47 -2.22 42.06
CA SER A 12 23.37 -1.45 42.67
C SER A 12 23.12 -0.14 41.91
N LEU A 13 24.18 0.56 41.52
CA LEU A 13 24.10 1.75 40.69
C LEU A 13 23.52 1.43 39.31
N LEU A 14 24.02 0.38 38.64
CA LEU A 14 23.52 -0.05 37.34
C LEU A 14 22.02 -0.39 37.37
N LYS A 15 21.56 -1.06 38.44
CA LYS A 15 20.15 -1.38 38.65
C LYS A 15 19.31 -0.10 38.76
N LYS A 16 19.74 0.85 39.60
CA LYS A 16 19.06 2.14 39.76
C LYS A 16 18.97 2.92 38.46
N LEU A 17 20.07 3.02 37.70
CA LEU A 17 20.11 3.76 36.43
C LEU A 17 19.16 3.16 35.36
N TYR A 18 18.97 1.83 35.36
CA TYR A 18 18.01 1.17 34.48
C TYR A 18 16.56 1.31 34.95
N GLU A 19 16.32 1.32 36.26
CA GLU A 19 15.01 1.64 36.87
C GLU A 19 14.59 3.08 36.53
N ASP A 20 15.55 4.01 36.58
CA ASP A 20 15.37 5.42 36.19
C ASP A 20 15.29 5.63 34.65
N ASN A 21 15.29 4.56 33.87
CA ASN A 21 15.19 4.56 32.40
C ASN A 21 16.27 5.36 31.67
N ILE A 22 17.42 5.61 32.30
CA ILE A 22 18.49 6.40 31.72
C ILE A 22 19.00 5.72 30.41
N PRO A 23 19.20 6.49 29.32
CA PRO A 23 19.74 5.94 28.07
C PRO A 23 21.11 5.28 28.29
N VAL A 24 21.35 4.13 27.64
CA VAL A 24 22.60 3.36 27.83
C VAL A 24 23.84 4.20 27.52
N LYS A 25 23.75 5.14 26.57
CA LYS A 25 24.84 6.09 26.26
C LYS A 25 25.21 6.97 27.45
N SER A 26 24.22 7.48 28.19
CA SER A 26 24.47 8.27 29.40
C SER A 26 25.00 7.39 30.54
N ILE A 27 24.53 6.14 30.64
CA ILE A 27 25.06 5.17 31.63
C ILE A 27 26.56 4.88 31.36
N VAL A 28 26.96 4.79 30.09
CA VAL A 28 28.37 4.63 29.68
C VAL A 28 29.24 5.76 30.22
N GLU A 29 28.77 7.00 30.12
CA GLU A 29 29.46 8.19 30.62
C GLU A 29 29.49 8.19 32.16
N MET A 30 28.36 7.92 32.81
CA MET A 30 28.23 7.93 34.27
C MET A 30 29.07 6.85 34.96
N MET A 31 29.14 5.65 34.37
CA MET A 31 29.88 4.51 34.94
C MET A 31 31.30 4.39 34.39
N ASN A 32 31.66 5.17 33.37
CA ASN A 32 32.95 5.08 32.67
C ASN A 32 33.29 3.64 32.19
N ARG A 33 32.27 2.92 31.72
CA ARG A 33 32.36 1.55 31.19
C ARG A 33 31.87 1.50 29.76
N THR A 34 32.34 0.54 28.97
CA THR A 34 31.88 0.38 27.58
C THR A 34 30.41 -0.05 27.52
N GLU A 35 29.72 0.32 26.44
CA GLU A 35 28.31 -0.04 26.21
C GLU A 35 28.10 -1.57 26.26
N GLY A 36 29.04 -2.33 25.71
CA GLY A 36 29.03 -3.79 25.75
C GLY A 36 29.13 -4.35 27.18
N ALA A 37 29.97 -3.76 28.03
CA ALA A 37 30.11 -4.18 29.43
C ALA A 37 28.82 -3.93 30.22
N ILE A 38 28.22 -2.75 30.06
CA ILE A 38 26.95 -2.38 30.71
C ILE A 38 25.81 -3.32 30.28
N LYS A 39 25.64 -3.54 28.97
CA LYS A 39 24.59 -4.43 28.43
C LYS A 39 24.78 -5.88 28.89
N SER A 40 26.02 -6.36 28.89
CA SER A 40 26.35 -7.72 29.33
C SER A 40 26.06 -7.91 30.83
N ARG A 41 26.46 -6.94 31.66
CA ARG A 41 26.20 -7.01 33.11
C ARG A 41 24.72 -6.91 33.44
N ALA A 42 23.99 -5.98 32.81
CA ALA A 42 22.54 -5.85 32.99
C ALA A 42 21.79 -7.15 32.64
N ARG A 43 22.22 -7.84 31.58
CA ARG A 43 21.68 -9.17 31.21
C ARG A 43 22.00 -10.23 32.26
N LYS A 44 23.23 -10.27 32.77
CA LYS A 44 23.65 -11.22 33.82
C LYS A 44 22.86 -11.03 35.12
N LEU A 45 22.56 -9.78 35.48
CA LEU A 45 21.77 -9.39 36.65
C LEU A 45 20.25 -9.45 36.40
N LYS A 46 19.80 -9.80 35.19
CA LYS A 46 18.40 -9.84 34.77
C LYS A 46 17.64 -8.52 35.00
N ILE A 47 18.34 -7.38 34.92
CA ILE A 47 17.76 -6.05 35.09
C ILE A 47 16.90 -5.71 33.86
N LYS A 48 15.66 -5.29 34.09
CA LYS A 48 14.73 -4.86 33.03
C LYS A 48 14.50 -3.35 33.17
N LYS A 49 14.34 -2.66 32.05
CA LYS A 49 13.91 -1.26 32.04
C LYS A 49 12.49 -1.14 32.60
N SER A 50 12.24 -0.11 33.39
CA SER A 50 10.90 0.17 33.90
C SER A 50 9.97 0.59 32.77
N LYS A 51 8.72 0.12 32.79
CA LYS A 51 7.69 0.62 31.87
C LYS A 51 7.12 1.96 32.31
N GLU A 52 7.27 2.27 33.59
CA GLU A 52 6.83 3.52 34.20
C GLU A 52 7.70 4.70 33.74
N TRP A 53 7.23 5.91 34.00
CA TRP A 53 7.93 7.14 33.67
C TRP A 53 8.81 7.53 34.85
N SER A 54 10.10 7.77 34.61
CA SER A 54 11.03 8.23 35.65
C SER A 54 11.03 9.76 35.77
N GLU A 55 11.49 10.26 36.92
CA GLU A 55 11.70 11.69 37.14
C GLU A 55 12.72 12.27 36.15
N TYR A 56 13.73 11.48 35.75
CA TYR A 56 14.68 11.85 34.70
C TYR A 56 13.97 12.07 33.35
N GLU A 57 13.12 11.12 32.92
CA GLU A 57 12.36 11.26 31.68
C GLU A 57 11.42 12.48 31.73
N ASP A 58 10.76 12.73 32.86
CA ASP A 58 9.88 13.88 33.05
C ASP A 58 10.65 15.21 32.98
N ASN A 59 11.85 15.28 33.56
CA ASN A 59 12.69 16.48 33.52
C ASN A 59 13.20 16.78 32.10
N ILE A 60 13.57 15.76 31.32
CA ILE A 60 13.93 15.94 29.90
C ILE A 60 12.73 16.41 29.08
N ILE A 61 11.52 15.93 29.37
CA ILE A 61 10.30 16.41 28.69
C ILE A 61 10.00 17.87 29.07
N LYS A 62 10.14 18.26 30.34
CA LYS A 62 9.97 19.65 30.79
C LYS A 62 10.95 20.59 30.10
N ASP A 63 12.24 20.26 30.13
CA ASP A 63 13.33 20.99 29.46
C ASP A 63 13.08 21.14 27.95
N GLY A 64 12.74 20.04 27.27
CA GLY A 64 12.45 20.07 25.84
C GLY A 64 11.22 20.93 25.51
N TYR A 65 10.17 20.89 26.33
CA TYR A 65 9.00 21.74 26.14
C TYR A 65 9.29 23.21 26.42
N GLU A 66 10.09 23.54 27.44
CA GLU A 66 10.53 24.92 27.74
C GLU A 66 11.35 25.52 26.59
N ASN A 67 12.23 24.72 25.99
CA ASN A 67 13.08 25.11 24.86
C ASN A 67 12.40 24.97 23.48
N GLY A 68 11.13 24.57 23.43
CA GLY A 68 10.37 24.46 22.18
C GLY A 68 10.79 23.30 21.25
N GLU A 69 11.46 22.28 21.79
CA GLU A 69 11.84 21.09 21.03
C GLU A 69 10.64 20.28 20.54
N SER A 70 10.76 19.65 19.38
CA SER A 70 9.72 18.74 18.90
C SER A 70 9.63 17.47 19.77
N ASN A 71 8.43 16.89 19.87
CA ASN A 71 8.22 15.59 20.55
C ASN A 71 9.07 14.45 19.96
N GLU A 72 9.51 14.60 18.71
CA GLU A 72 10.40 13.66 18.04
C GLU A 72 11.84 13.79 18.55
N SER A 73 12.35 15.03 18.69
CA SER A 73 13.65 15.30 19.33
C SER A 73 13.70 14.77 20.76
N ILE A 74 12.70 15.12 21.57
CA ILE A 74 12.59 14.69 22.97
C ILE A 74 12.52 13.15 23.05
N GLY A 75 11.73 12.52 22.18
CA GLY A 75 11.60 11.07 22.11
C GLY A 75 12.92 10.37 21.81
N ASN A 76 13.73 10.93 20.90
CA ASN A 76 15.05 10.40 20.56
C ASN A 76 16.03 10.50 21.74
N ARG A 77 15.98 11.59 22.54
CA ARG A 77 16.82 11.77 23.75
C ARG A 77 16.56 10.69 24.80
N ILE A 78 15.29 10.35 25.04
CA ILE A 78 14.89 9.37 26.09
C ILE A 78 14.64 7.96 25.55
N GLY A 79 14.75 7.74 24.23
CA GLY A 79 14.49 6.44 23.61
C GLY A 79 13.02 6.00 23.63
N ARG A 80 12.08 6.95 23.58
CA ARG A 80 10.63 6.72 23.52
C ARG A 80 10.07 7.27 22.20
N HIS A 81 8.98 6.67 21.71
CA HIS A 81 8.30 7.18 20.52
C HIS A 81 7.63 8.54 20.78
N LYS A 82 7.58 9.43 19.78
CA LYS A 82 7.01 10.79 19.89
C LYS A 82 5.59 10.85 20.43
N SER A 83 4.75 9.85 20.13
CA SER A 83 3.38 9.76 20.65
C SER A 83 3.34 9.50 22.16
N SER A 84 4.33 8.79 22.71
CA SER A 84 4.44 8.52 24.14
C SER A 84 4.84 9.78 24.90
N VAL A 85 5.79 10.55 24.35
CA VAL A 85 6.18 11.88 24.87
C VAL A 85 4.97 12.81 24.90
N GLN A 86 4.21 12.89 23.81
CA GLN A 86 3.02 13.74 23.74
C GLN A 86 1.98 13.38 24.82
N ARG A 87 1.74 12.08 25.07
CA ARG A 87 0.82 11.63 26.11
C ARG A 87 1.34 11.98 27.50
N ARG A 88 2.63 11.79 27.76
CA ARG A 88 3.22 12.13 29.07
C ARG A 88 3.22 13.62 29.34
N ALA A 89 3.57 14.43 28.34
CA ALA A 89 3.52 15.88 28.45
C ALA A 89 2.11 16.40 28.81
N LYS A 90 1.04 15.77 28.31
CA LYS A 90 -0.34 16.08 28.73
C LYS A 90 -0.58 15.75 30.22
N VAL A 91 -0.07 14.63 30.71
CA VAL A 91 -0.16 14.25 32.13
C VAL A 91 0.61 15.23 33.01
N LEU A 92 1.77 15.71 32.54
CA LEU A 92 2.57 16.75 33.20
C LEU A 92 2.00 18.18 33.03
N ASN A 93 0.87 18.32 32.34
CA ASN A 93 0.23 19.60 32.02
C ASN A 93 1.15 20.59 31.28
N LEU A 94 2.07 20.07 30.46
CA LEU A 94 3.00 20.86 29.67
C LEU A 94 2.36 21.25 28.34
N LYS A 95 2.54 22.52 27.96
CA LYS A 95 2.12 23.05 26.67
C LYS A 95 3.36 23.54 25.95
N HIS A 96 3.51 23.17 24.67
CA HIS A 96 4.52 23.78 23.81
C HIS A 96 4.34 25.31 23.87
N PRO A 97 5.42 26.10 23.97
CA PRO A 97 5.34 27.54 24.03
C PRO A 97 4.55 28.05 22.82
N SER A 98 3.29 28.42 23.08
CA SER A 98 2.39 28.97 22.07
C SER A 98 2.68 30.46 21.82
N LYS A 99 3.72 31.00 22.45
CA LYS A 99 4.18 32.36 22.23
C LYS A 99 5.22 32.32 21.14
N TRP A 100 4.78 32.71 19.96
CA TRP A 100 5.67 33.20 18.92
C TRP A 100 6.49 34.35 19.51
N SER A 101 7.81 34.31 19.35
CA SER A 101 8.65 35.42 19.75
C SER A 101 8.40 36.61 18.82
N LYS A 102 8.77 37.82 19.24
CA LYS A 102 8.66 39.01 18.37
C LYS A 102 9.56 38.89 17.15
N GLU A 103 10.70 38.25 17.31
CA GLU A 103 11.68 37.97 16.26
C GLU A 103 11.12 36.96 15.25
N GLU A 104 10.45 35.90 15.71
CA GLU A 104 9.78 34.94 14.81
C GLU A 104 8.61 35.59 14.06
N GLU A 105 7.86 36.47 14.71
CA GLU A 105 6.80 37.25 14.06
C GLU A 105 7.35 38.21 13.00
N GLU A 106 8.50 38.84 13.27
CA GLU A 106 9.15 39.73 12.31
C GLU A 106 9.72 38.97 11.12
N LEU A 107 10.37 37.81 11.35
CA LEU A 107 10.83 36.92 10.27
C LEU A 107 9.68 36.42 9.39
N ILE A 108 8.50 36.19 9.98
CA ILE A 108 7.29 35.83 9.22
C ILE A 108 6.84 37.01 8.34
N LYS A 109 6.83 38.25 8.88
CA LYS A 109 6.47 39.44 8.09
C LYS A 109 7.46 39.67 6.96
N GLU A 110 8.75 39.72 7.25
CA GLU A 110 9.82 39.92 6.25
C GLU A 110 9.79 38.84 5.17
N GLY A 111 9.58 37.58 5.57
CA GLY A 111 9.48 36.46 4.63
C GLY A 111 8.27 36.59 3.69
N ILE A 112 7.12 37.04 4.21
CA ILE A 112 5.93 37.29 3.39
C ILE A 112 6.12 38.50 2.47
N GLU A 113 6.68 39.60 2.97
CA GLU A 113 7.00 40.80 2.18
C GLU A 113 8.00 40.50 1.06
N SER A 114 8.95 39.60 1.32
CA SER A 114 9.94 39.12 0.35
C SER A 114 9.39 38.07 -0.63
N GLY A 115 8.11 37.70 -0.53
CA GLY A 115 7.45 36.74 -1.43
C GLY A 115 7.81 35.27 -1.22
N LEU A 116 8.37 34.90 -0.06
CA LEU A 116 8.72 33.52 0.26
C LEU A 116 7.47 32.66 0.48
N THR A 117 7.58 31.36 0.20
CA THR A 117 6.49 30.42 0.51
C THR A 117 6.46 30.11 2.01
N ILE A 118 5.30 29.68 2.53
CA ILE A 118 5.17 29.23 3.92
C ILE A 118 6.16 28.11 4.25
N LYS A 119 6.48 27.26 3.26
CA LYS A 119 7.49 26.21 3.39
C LYS A 119 8.88 26.80 3.59
N ASP A 120 9.27 27.79 2.80
CA ASP A 120 10.59 28.43 2.92
C ASP A 120 10.72 29.21 4.24
N ILE A 121 9.65 29.90 4.66
CA ILE A 121 9.59 30.57 5.97
C ILE A 121 9.73 29.54 7.10
N ALA A 122 9.06 28.39 7.00
CA ALA A 122 9.18 27.32 7.99
C ALA A 122 10.60 26.73 8.05
N THR A 123 11.33 26.66 6.93
CA THR A 123 12.74 26.21 6.96
C THR A 123 13.68 27.19 7.65
N LYS A 124 13.33 28.48 7.70
CA LYS A 124 14.09 29.53 8.39
C LYS A 124 13.76 29.64 9.89
N LEU A 125 12.70 28.98 10.34
CA LEU A 125 12.23 28.97 11.72
C LEU A 125 12.48 27.58 12.32
N GLU A 126 13.63 27.41 12.97
CA GLU A 126 14.01 26.13 13.59
C GLU A 126 12.92 25.67 14.57
N GLY A 127 12.47 24.42 14.42
CA GLY A 127 11.43 23.82 15.26
C GLY A 127 9.98 24.19 14.88
N ARG A 128 9.74 25.05 13.89
CA ARG A 128 8.38 25.35 13.40
C ARG A 128 8.03 24.49 12.18
N THR A 129 6.79 23.98 12.18
CA THR A 129 6.24 23.24 11.05
C THR A 129 5.55 24.19 10.06
N GLU A 130 5.44 23.80 8.80
CA GLU A 130 4.67 24.53 7.77
C GLU A 130 3.25 24.86 8.24
N GLY A 131 2.57 23.88 8.87
CA GLY A 131 1.23 24.07 9.44
C GLY A 131 1.17 25.10 10.56
N SER A 132 2.17 25.14 11.45
CA SER A 132 2.22 26.15 12.53
C SER A 132 2.47 27.56 12.00
N VAL A 133 3.35 27.72 11.01
CA VAL A 133 3.61 29.02 10.36
C VAL A 133 2.34 29.50 9.65
N TYR A 134 1.66 28.61 8.90
CA TYR A 134 0.39 28.92 8.26
C TYR A 134 -0.68 29.43 9.25
N SER A 135 -0.85 28.74 10.39
CA SER A 135 -1.78 29.17 11.44
C SER A 135 -1.41 30.51 12.04
N LYS A 136 -0.11 30.79 12.22
CA LYS A 136 0.36 32.07 12.76
C LYS A 136 0.12 33.23 11.80
N VAL A 137 0.45 33.05 10.52
CA VAL A 137 0.18 34.02 9.46
C VAL A 137 -1.29 34.42 9.45
N LYS A 138 -2.20 33.43 9.49
CA LYS A 138 -3.65 33.67 9.58
C LYS A 138 -4.04 34.43 10.84
N ASN A 139 -3.47 34.09 12.00
CA ASN A 139 -3.77 34.74 13.28
C ASN A 139 -3.23 36.18 13.37
N MET A 140 -2.16 36.50 12.65
CA MET A 140 -1.64 37.87 12.53
C MET A 140 -2.45 38.74 11.56
N GLY A 141 -3.50 38.19 10.93
CA GLY A 141 -4.25 38.88 9.87
C GLY A 141 -3.44 39.08 8.59
N LEU A 142 -2.25 38.46 8.50
CA LEU A 142 -1.44 38.47 7.30
C LEU A 142 -2.07 37.52 6.30
N SER A 143 -2.35 38.05 5.12
CA SER A 143 -2.79 37.23 4.01
C SER A 143 -1.56 36.88 3.17
N VAL A 144 -1.46 35.63 2.73
CA VAL A 144 -0.51 35.22 1.66
C VAL A 144 -0.98 35.76 0.29
N LEU A 145 -1.64 36.92 0.30
CA LEU A 145 -2.10 37.72 -0.82
C LEU A 145 -1.26 39.01 -0.73
N GLU A 146 -0.22 39.18 -1.54
CA GLU A 146 -0.32 39.23 -3.00
C GLU A 146 0.27 38.02 -3.72
N ARG A 147 -0.62 37.08 -4.07
CA ARG A 147 -0.25 35.88 -4.83
C ARG A 147 -0.03 36.14 -6.33
N TRP A 148 -0.30 37.37 -6.78
CA TRP A 148 -0.18 37.84 -8.16
C TRP A 148 0.08 39.35 -8.16
N SER A 149 1.24 39.80 -8.64
CA SER A 149 1.57 41.23 -8.76
C SER A 149 0.69 41.93 -9.80
N LYS A 150 0.68 43.27 -9.79
CA LYS A 150 -0.03 44.06 -10.82
C LYS A 150 0.52 43.78 -12.22
N GLU A 151 1.82 43.53 -12.32
CA GLU A 151 2.55 43.17 -13.53
C GLU A 151 2.18 41.76 -13.99
N GLU A 152 2.12 40.78 -13.10
CA GLU A 152 1.67 39.41 -13.43
C GLU A 152 0.20 39.44 -13.90
N ASN A 153 -0.67 40.25 -13.28
CA ASN A 153 -2.06 40.39 -13.71
C ASN A 153 -2.18 41.04 -15.11
N LYS A 154 -1.31 42.01 -15.46
CA LYS A 154 -1.24 42.58 -16.81
C LYS A 154 -0.82 41.52 -17.84
N LEU A 155 0.15 40.69 -17.49
CA LEU A 155 0.65 39.62 -18.36
C LEU A 155 -0.39 38.52 -18.59
N LEU A 156 -1.31 38.27 -17.66
CA LEU A 156 -2.42 37.34 -17.87
C LEU A 156 -3.39 37.77 -18.98
N HIS A 157 -3.44 39.07 -19.32
CA HIS A 157 -4.25 39.55 -20.45
C HIS A 157 -3.67 39.16 -21.83
N LEU A 158 -2.40 38.70 -21.91
CA LEU A 158 -1.86 38.10 -23.15
C LEU A 158 -2.60 36.82 -23.56
N TYR A 159 -3.30 36.17 -22.61
CA TYR A 159 -4.17 35.03 -22.91
C TYR A 159 -5.29 35.38 -23.92
N ASN A 160 -5.61 36.68 -24.10
CA ASN A 160 -6.63 37.15 -25.04
C ASN A 160 -6.10 37.38 -26.46
N THR A 161 -4.78 37.35 -26.69
CA THR A 161 -4.14 37.84 -27.93
C THR A 161 -3.32 36.77 -28.67
N ASP A 162 -3.62 35.49 -28.46
CA ASP A 162 -3.01 34.29 -29.08
C ASP A 162 -1.79 33.66 -28.38
N THR A 163 -1.38 34.14 -27.21
CA THR A 163 -0.33 33.49 -26.42
C THR A 163 -0.85 32.21 -25.75
N SER A 164 -0.10 31.10 -25.89
CA SER A 164 -0.47 29.82 -25.27
C SER A 164 -0.35 29.85 -23.75
N ILE A 165 -1.09 28.98 -23.06
CA ILE A 165 -1.02 28.94 -21.58
C ILE A 165 0.34 28.42 -21.10
N GLU A 166 1.01 27.61 -21.92
CA GLU A 166 2.36 27.11 -21.71
C GLU A 166 3.40 28.23 -21.80
N GLU A 167 3.27 29.13 -22.78
CA GLU A 167 4.13 30.33 -22.88
C GLU A 167 3.91 31.27 -21.71
N ILE A 168 2.66 31.53 -21.31
CA ILE A 168 2.33 32.34 -20.13
C ILE A 168 2.87 31.68 -18.85
N SER A 169 2.84 30.34 -18.78
CA SER A 169 3.40 29.56 -17.68
C SER A 169 4.90 29.72 -17.57
N SER A 170 5.61 29.70 -18.70
CA SER A 170 7.04 29.96 -18.76
C SER A 170 7.39 31.41 -18.41
N MET A 171 6.63 32.39 -18.93
CA MET A 171 6.88 33.81 -18.69
C MET A 171 6.70 34.20 -17.21
N LEU A 172 5.72 33.59 -16.54
CA LEU A 172 5.40 33.88 -15.14
C LEU A 172 6.10 32.95 -14.16
N ASN A 173 6.77 31.89 -14.65
CA ASN A 173 7.31 30.81 -13.85
C ASN A 173 6.29 30.23 -12.85
N ARG A 174 5.05 30.04 -13.34
CA ARG A 174 3.90 29.55 -12.55
C ARG A 174 3.36 28.28 -13.18
N THR A 175 2.80 27.39 -12.36
CA THR A 175 2.12 26.21 -12.89
C THR A 175 0.85 26.58 -13.67
N ILE A 176 0.55 25.83 -14.72
CA ILE A 176 -0.66 25.97 -15.55
C ILE A 176 -1.93 25.98 -14.70
N LYS A 177 -1.99 25.16 -13.63
CA LYS A 177 -3.13 25.11 -12.70
C LYS A 177 -3.36 26.42 -11.94
N ALA A 178 -2.28 27.09 -11.53
CA ALA A 178 -2.35 28.37 -10.84
C ALA A 178 -2.84 29.48 -11.78
N ILE A 179 -2.36 29.46 -13.03
CA ILE A 179 -2.76 30.41 -14.09
C ILE A 179 -4.24 30.26 -14.42
N ASN A 180 -4.70 29.03 -14.71
CA ASN A 180 -6.11 28.74 -14.98
C ASN A 180 -7.05 29.22 -13.86
N SER A 181 -6.65 28.98 -12.60
CA SER A 181 -7.43 29.43 -11.44
C SER A 181 -7.52 30.95 -11.35
N LYS A 182 -6.45 31.67 -11.77
CA LYS A 182 -6.39 33.12 -11.74
C LYS A 182 -7.13 33.75 -12.92
N LEU A 183 -6.99 33.22 -14.13
CA LEU A 183 -7.75 33.63 -15.31
C LEU A 183 -9.26 33.55 -15.05
N HIS A 184 -9.72 32.43 -14.46
CA HIS A 184 -11.12 32.26 -14.06
C HIS A 184 -11.59 33.32 -13.04
N LYS A 185 -10.76 33.65 -12.04
CA LYS A 185 -11.08 34.68 -11.05
C LYS A 185 -11.12 36.10 -11.63
N LEU A 186 -10.28 36.39 -12.62
CA LEU A 186 -10.25 37.69 -13.30
C LEU A 186 -11.28 37.79 -14.43
N GLY A 187 -11.99 36.70 -14.75
CA GLY A 187 -12.94 36.67 -15.87
C GLY A 187 -12.28 36.79 -17.24
N ILE A 188 -10.97 36.55 -17.33
CA ILE A 188 -10.21 36.62 -18.58
C ILE A 188 -10.50 35.34 -19.39
N LYS A 189 -11.21 35.49 -20.50
CA LYS A 189 -11.57 34.42 -21.43
C LYS A 189 -10.78 34.56 -22.72
N ARG A 190 -10.47 33.43 -23.35
CA ARG A 190 -9.83 33.43 -24.67
C ARG A 190 -10.78 34.07 -25.69
N LYS A 191 -10.24 34.82 -26.65
CA LYS A 191 -11.00 35.50 -27.72
C LYS A 191 -12.00 34.60 -28.46
N ASN A 192 -11.72 33.29 -28.54
CA ASN A 192 -12.58 32.28 -29.22
C ASN A 192 -13.86 31.86 -28.47
N ASP A 193 -14.26 32.53 -27.39
CA ASP A 193 -15.59 32.32 -26.77
C ASP A 193 -16.70 33.17 -27.43
N ASP A 194 -16.34 34.20 -28.20
CA ASP A 194 -17.28 35.07 -28.95
C ASP A 194 -17.39 34.59 -30.41
N TRP A 195 -18.25 33.60 -30.64
CA TRP A 195 -18.58 33.13 -31.99
C TRP A 195 -19.45 34.13 -32.73
N SER A 196 -19.10 34.43 -33.97
CA SER A 196 -19.94 35.27 -34.84
C SER A 196 -21.08 34.48 -35.49
N GLU A 197 -22.12 35.19 -35.96
CA GLU A 197 -23.20 34.54 -36.72
C GLU A 197 -22.68 33.93 -38.04
N GLU A 198 -21.66 34.54 -38.65
CA GLU A 198 -21.00 33.99 -39.84
C GLU A 198 -20.29 32.67 -39.55
N GLU A 199 -19.58 32.56 -38.42
CA GLU A 199 -18.92 31.32 -38.00
C GLU A 199 -19.95 30.22 -37.67
N ASP A 200 -21.06 30.58 -37.02
CA ASP A 200 -22.18 29.66 -36.78
C ASP A 200 -22.82 29.19 -38.09
N ASN A 201 -22.92 30.05 -39.10
CA ASN A 201 -23.43 29.70 -40.42
C ASN A 201 -22.48 28.76 -41.17
N ILE A 202 -21.16 29.02 -41.15
CA ILE A 202 -20.14 28.11 -41.68
C ILE A 202 -20.23 26.76 -40.98
N LEU A 203 -20.43 26.75 -39.66
CA LEU A 203 -20.59 25.52 -38.89
C LEU A 203 -21.86 24.74 -39.30
N ARG A 204 -23.00 25.43 -39.45
CA ARG A 204 -24.26 24.81 -39.91
C ARG A 204 -24.13 24.23 -41.32
N GLU A 205 -23.54 24.99 -42.24
CA GLU A 205 -23.35 24.58 -43.63
C GLU A 205 -22.36 23.40 -43.74
N SER A 206 -21.23 23.46 -43.03
CA SER A 206 -20.21 22.40 -43.06
C SER A 206 -20.72 21.10 -42.45
N TYR A 207 -21.54 21.17 -41.39
CA TYR A 207 -22.21 20.00 -40.83
C TYR A 207 -23.28 19.44 -41.78
N ASN A 208 -24.04 20.31 -42.47
CA ASN A 208 -25.02 19.89 -43.47
C ASN A 208 -24.35 19.21 -44.68
N ASN A 209 -23.19 19.73 -45.10
CA ASN A 209 -22.37 19.21 -46.19
C ASN A 209 -21.49 18.01 -45.79
N ARG A 210 -21.59 17.54 -44.53
CA ARG A 210 -20.91 16.34 -44.00
C ARG A 210 -19.39 16.41 -44.11
N GLU A 211 -18.82 17.59 -43.94
CA GLU A 211 -17.37 17.78 -43.96
C GLU A 211 -16.69 17.16 -42.72
N LYS A 212 -15.42 16.74 -42.86
CA LYS A 212 -14.65 16.21 -41.74
C LYS A 212 -14.40 17.30 -40.69
N ILE A 213 -14.56 16.99 -39.41
CA ILE A 213 -14.36 17.94 -38.28
C ILE A 213 -13.01 18.65 -38.37
N LYS A 214 -11.95 17.93 -38.74
CA LYS A 214 -10.62 18.50 -38.94
C LYS A 214 -10.61 19.60 -40.02
N SER A 215 -11.29 19.39 -41.14
CA SER A 215 -11.41 20.39 -42.21
C SER A 215 -12.20 21.62 -41.75
N ILE A 216 -13.22 21.42 -40.92
CA ILE A 216 -14.01 22.53 -40.33
C ILE A 216 -13.15 23.33 -39.35
N ALA A 217 -12.37 22.63 -38.53
CA ALA A 217 -11.43 23.21 -37.58
C ALA A 217 -10.36 24.06 -38.28
N ASP A 218 -9.78 23.53 -39.36
CA ASP A 218 -8.80 24.24 -40.19
C ASP A 218 -9.42 25.46 -40.89
N LYS A 219 -10.63 25.35 -41.42
CA LYS A 219 -11.37 26.47 -42.06
C LYS A 219 -11.69 27.61 -41.09
N LEU A 220 -12.03 27.27 -39.84
CA LEU A 220 -12.40 28.23 -38.81
C LEU A 220 -11.20 28.68 -37.95
N GLY A 221 -10.00 28.14 -38.16
CA GLY A 221 -8.81 28.48 -37.37
C GLY A 221 -8.94 28.09 -35.88
N ILE A 222 -9.72 27.06 -35.57
CA ILE A 222 -9.98 26.61 -34.19
C ILE A 222 -9.61 25.14 -33.99
N SER A 223 -9.59 24.69 -32.75
CA SER A 223 -9.39 23.26 -32.45
C SER A 223 -10.63 22.42 -32.81
N GLU A 224 -10.42 21.14 -33.16
CA GLU A 224 -11.50 20.18 -33.41
C GLU A 224 -12.51 20.10 -32.25
N ASN A 225 -12.03 20.19 -31.01
CA ASN A 225 -12.88 20.19 -29.83
C ASN A 225 -13.71 21.48 -29.70
N GLY A 226 -13.21 22.61 -30.20
CA GLY A 226 -13.94 23.87 -30.29
C GLY A 226 -15.15 23.76 -31.21
N VAL A 227 -14.95 23.18 -32.41
CA VAL A 227 -16.01 22.87 -33.38
C VAL A 227 -17.09 21.99 -32.73
N ILE A 228 -16.69 20.90 -32.07
CA ILE A 228 -17.62 19.95 -31.42
C ILE A 228 -18.43 20.63 -30.32
N ASN A 229 -17.78 21.43 -29.48
CA ASN A 229 -18.45 22.09 -28.36
C ASN A 229 -19.42 23.17 -28.83
N ARG A 230 -19.09 23.92 -29.89
CA ARG A 230 -20.02 24.90 -30.46
C ARG A 230 -21.21 24.23 -31.13
N ALA A 231 -20.98 23.19 -31.93
CA ALA A 231 -22.06 22.44 -32.59
C ALA A 231 -23.08 21.92 -31.57
N LYS A 232 -22.59 21.39 -30.43
CA LYS A 232 -23.44 20.99 -29.30
C LYS A 232 -24.25 22.16 -28.72
N ARG A 233 -23.63 23.34 -28.52
CA ARG A 233 -24.32 24.54 -28.00
C ARG A 233 -25.39 25.07 -28.96
N LEU A 234 -25.17 24.94 -30.27
CA LEU A 234 -26.13 25.33 -31.32
C LEU A 234 -27.25 24.30 -31.57
N GLY A 235 -27.25 23.18 -30.84
CA GLY A 235 -28.19 22.09 -31.05
C GLY A 235 -27.99 21.35 -32.38
N ILE A 236 -26.85 21.54 -33.04
CA ILE A 236 -26.48 20.78 -34.23
C ILE A 236 -26.15 19.37 -33.75
N LYS A 237 -27.06 18.43 -34.00
CA LYS A 237 -26.87 17.03 -33.62
C LYS A 237 -25.68 16.47 -34.38
N HIS A 238 -24.61 16.22 -33.64
CA HIS A 238 -23.50 15.42 -34.13
C HIS A 238 -23.93 13.95 -34.12
N ASP A 239 -24.78 13.56 -35.08
CA ASP A 239 -24.87 12.15 -35.42
C ASP A 239 -23.45 11.74 -35.81
N SER A 240 -22.86 10.83 -35.04
CA SER A 240 -21.53 10.29 -35.32
C SER A 240 -21.50 9.88 -36.78
N TYR A 241 -20.92 10.74 -37.63
CA TYR A 241 -21.03 10.58 -39.07
C TYR A 241 -20.19 9.37 -39.43
N TRP A 242 -20.84 8.28 -39.80
CA TRP A 242 -20.20 7.15 -40.47
C TRP A 242 -20.28 7.45 -41.95
N ASP A 243 -19.14 7.58 -42.62
CA ASP A 243 -19.18 7.66 -44.07
C ASP A 243 -19.62 6.31 -44.67
N ILE A 244 -20.04 6.34 -45.94
CA ILE A 244 -20.58 5.16 -46.62
C ILE A 244 -19.51 4.06 -46.73
N GLU A 245 -18.23 4.42 -46.84
CA GLU A 245 -17.12 3.48 -46.94
C GLU A 245 -16.87 2.78 -45.60
N GLU A 246 -16.80 3.52 -44.50
CA GLU A 246 -16.71 3.01 -43.13
C GLU A 246 -17.89 2.09 -42.79
N GLU A 247 -19.11 2.48 -43.18
CA GLU A 247 -20.30 1.66 -42.97
C GLU A 247 -20.26 0.37 -43.80
N ASN A 248 -19.80 0.44 -45.07
CA ASN A 248 -19.64 -0.75 -45.91
C ASN A 248 -18.55 -1.69 -45.36
N ILE A 249 -17.43 -1.15 -44.90
CA ILE A 249 -16.36 -1.92 -44.23
C ILE A 249 -16.89 -2.57 -42.95
N LEU A 250 -17.69 -1.84 -42.16
CA LEU A 250 -18.34 -2.39 -40.98
C LEU A 250 -19.28 -3.55 -41.35
N ARG A 251 -20.18 -3.36 -42.31
CA ARG A 251 -21.14 -4.40 -42.74
C ARG A 251 -20.43 -5.67 -43.21
N ASP A 252 -19.41 -5.51 -44.06
CA ASP A 252 -18.64 -6.63 -44.58
C ASP A 252 -17.90 -7.39 -43.47
N LEU A 253 -17.10 -6.70 -42.66
CA LEU A 253 -16.26 -7.36 -41.67
C LEU A 253 -17.07 -7.90 -40.48
N TYR A 254 -18.11 -7.19 -40.05
CA TYR A 254 -18.95 -7.64 -38.95
C TYR A 254 -19.75 -8.88 -39.32
N SER A 255 -20.22 -8.97 -40.58
CA SER A 255 -20.92 -10.16 -41.10
C SER A 255 -20.00 -11.38 -41.26
N LYS A 256 -18.70 -11.17 -41.49
CA LYS A 256 -17.64 -12.22 -41.48
C LYS A 256 -17.18 -12.61 -40.06
N GLY A 257 -17.71 -11.95 -39.03
CA GLY A 257 -17.42 -12.26 -37.64
C GLY A 257 -16.07 -11.72 -37.14
N TYR A 258 -15.57 -10.63 -37.72
CA TYR A 258 -14.46 -9.86 -37.18
C TYR A 258 -14.90 -9.06 -35.94
N THR A 259 -14.01 -8.97 -34.95
CA THR A 259 -14.32 -8.25 -33.70
C THR A 259 -14.44 -6.73 -33.92
N SER A 260 -15.26 -6.08 -33.09
CA SER A 260 -15.40 -4.61 -33.08
C SER A 260 -14.06 -3.90 -32.90
N ASN A 261 -13.14 -4.46 -32.09
CA ASN A 261 -11.79 -3.91 -31.90
C ASN A 261 -10.95 -3.98 -33.19
N TYR A 262 -10.98 -5.10 -33.92
CA TYR A 262 -10.27 -5.21 -35.20
C TYR A 262 -10.80 -4.20 -36.22
N ILE A 263 -12.13 -4.13 -36.36
CA ILE A 263 -12.79 -3.18 -37.27
C ILE A 263 -12.44 -1.74 -36.86
N ALA A 264 -12.50 -1.42 -35.57
CA ALA A 264 -12.15 -0.10 -35.03
C ALA A 264 -10.74 0.34 -35.40
N ARG A 265 -9.75 -0.56 -35.27
CA ARG A 265 -8.37 -0.29 -35.71
C ARG A 265 -8.27 -0.04 -37.21
N LYS A 266 -9.05 -0.77 -38.01
CA LYS A 266 -9.02 -0.67 -39.47
C LYS A 266 -9.62 0.64 -39.99
N ILE A 267 -10.68 1.14 -39.36
CA ILE A 267 -11.35 2.39 -39.75
C ILE A 267 -10.93 3.61 -38.90
N GLY A 268 -9.99 3.44 -37.96
CA GLY A 268 -9.52 4.53 -37.10
C GLY A 268 -10.55 5.04 -36.07
N ARG A 269 -11.48 4.18 -35.64
CA ARG A 269 -12.53 4.50 -34.66
C ARG A 269 -12.26 3.82 -33.32
N THR A 270 -13.09 4.11 -32.33
CA THR A 270 -13.10 3.37 -31.06
C THR A 270 -13.97 2.13 -31.16
N GLU A 271 -13.61 1.07 -30.41
CA GLU A 271 -14.39 -0.18 -30.35
C GLU A 271 -15.86 0.06 -29.98
N SER A 272 -16.11 0.95 -29.02
CA SER A 272 -17.47 1.31 -28.58
C SER A 272 -18.28 1.99 -29.67
N ALA A 273 -17.65 2.83 -30.51
CA ALA A 273 -18.33 3.47 -31.64
C ALA A 273 -18.74 2.44 -32.71
N VAL A 274 -17.84 1.50 -33.02
CA VAL A 274 -18.11 0.38 -33.93
C VAL A 274 -19.27 -0.48 -33.43
N PHE A 275 -19.23 -0.85 -32.15
CA PHE A 275 -20.29 -1.66 -31.54
C PHE A 275 -21.64 -0.94 -31.56
N ALA A 276 -21.68 0.34 -31.18
CA ALA A 276 -22.92 1.14 -31.20
C ALA A 276 -23.50 1.27 -32.61
N LYS A 277 -22.65 1.49 -33.61
CA LYS A 277 -23.11 1.56 -35.01
C LYS A 277 -23.61 0.21 -35.50
N ALA A 278 -22.91 -0.88 -35.25
CA ALA A 278 -23.35 -2.22 -35.63
C ALA A 278 -24.74 -2.56 -35.06
N GLN A 279 -25.00 -2.17 -33.80
CA GLN A 279 -26.31 -2.30 -33.16
C GLN A 279 -27.37 -1.43 -33.86
N SER A 280 -27.08 -0.16 -34.14
CA SER A 280 -28.03 0.72 -34.87
C SER A 280 -28.39 0.23 -36.27
N LEU A 281 -27.47 -0.52 -36.91
CA LEU A 281 -27.66 -1.11 -38.23
C LEU A 281 -28.29 -2.52 -38.19
N GLY A 282 -28.56 -3.05 -36.98
CA GLY A 282 -29.13 -4.39 -36.80
C GLY A 282 -28.20 -5.53 -37.24
N LEU A 283 -26.88 -5.31 -37.25
CA LEU A 283 -25.93 -6.32 -37.71
C LEU A 283 -25.77 -7.44 -36.68
N VAL A 284 -25.80 -8.68 -37.15
CA VAL A 284 -25.57 -9.88 -36.33
C VAL A 284 -24.12 -10.34 -36.52
N HIS A 285 -23.40 -10.49 -35.42
CA HIS A 285 -22.01 -10.97 -35.47
C HIS A 285 -21.98 -12.48 -35.76
N GLN A 286 -21.31 -12.88 -36.83
CA GLN A 286 -21.13 -14.31 -37.15
C GLN A 286 -20.25 -14.96 -36.07
N LYS A 287 -20.80 -16.00 -35.41
CA LYS A 287 -20.16 -16.65 -34.24
C LYS A 287 -19.25 -17.83 -34.61
N TYR A 288 -19.27 -18.27 -35.86
CA TYR A 288 -18.59 -19.48 -36.31
C TYR A 288 -17.20 -19.17 -36.89
N PHE A 289 -16.32 -20.19 -36.86
CA PHE A 289 -15.01 -20.19 -37.54
C PHE A 289 -15.19 -20.75 -38.94
N THR A 290 -14.65 -20.06 -39.94
CA THR A 290 -14.60 -20.54 -41.34
C THR A 290 -13.48 -21.56 -41.51
N GLU A 291 -13.46 -22.28 -42.65
CA GLU A 291 -12.37 -23.20 -42.98
C GLU A 291 -11.02 -22.47 -43.08
N ASN A 292 -11.00 -21.29 -43.69
CA ASN A 292 -9.81 -20.45 -43.74
C ASN A 292 -9.31 -20.05 -42.34
N ASP A 293 -10.21 -19.74 -41.41
CA ASP A 293 -9.81 -19.46 -40.02
C ASP A 293 -9.17 -20.69 -39.36
N ILE A 294 -9.67 -21.90 -39.67
CA ILE A 294 -9.12 -23.15 -39.16
C ILE A 294 -7.72 -23.39 -39.73
N ASP A 295 -7.50 -23.12 -41.01
CA ASP A 295 -6.20 -23.29 -41.64
C ASP A 295 -5.17 -22.29 -41.10
N ILE A 296 -5.55 -21.03 -40.88
CA ILE A 296 -4.69 -20.03 -40.22
C ILE A 296 -4.36 -20.46 -38.77
N ILE A 297 -5.32 -21.07 -38.05
CA ILE A 297 -5.05 -21.63 -36.72
C ILE A 297 -4.02 -22.76 -36.82
N ARG A 298 -4.17 -23.69 -37.76
CA ARG A 298 -3.24 -24.83 -37.92
C ARG A 298 -1.82 -24.34 -38.24
N GLU A 299 -1.69 -23.53 -39.28
CA GLU A 299 -0.40 -22.97 -39.71
C GLU A 299 0.24 -22.12 -38.61
N GLY A 300 -0.55 -21.30 -37.92
CA GLY A 300 -0.05 -20.47 -36.82
C GLY A 300 0.50 -21.29 -35.66
N TYR A 301 -0.12 -22.43 -35.32
CA TYR A 301 0.42 -23.33 -34.29
C TYR A 301 1.65 -24.11 -34.77
N GLU A 302 1.69 -24.53 -36.04
CA GLU A 302 2.86 -25.18 -36.64
C GLU A 302 4.09 -24.25 -36.68
N LEU A 303 3.88 -22.97 -36.96
CA LEU A 303 4.91 -21.92 -36.96
C LEU A 303 5.23 -21.38 -35.55
N GLY A 304 4.56 -21.86 -34.50
CA GLY A 304 4.79 -21.42 -33.12
C GLY A 304 4.33 -19.99 -32.81
N LYS A 305 3.43 -19.41 -33.62
CA LYS A 305 2.83 -18.10 -33.36
C LYS A 305 2.06 -18.11 -32.03
N SER A 306 1.98 -16.96 -31.37
CA SER A 306 1.14 -16.84 -30.18
C SER A 306 -0.35 -16.84 -30.56
N VAL A 307 -1.23 -17.34 -29.68
CA VAL A 307 -2.69 -17.27 -29.92
C VAL A 307 -3.17 -15.84 -30.11
N SER A 308 -2.48 -14.87 -29.52
CA SER A 308 -2.78 -13.45 -29.73
C SER A 308 -2.51 -13.01 -31.16
N ASP A 309 -1.40 -13.45 -31.75
CA ASP A 309 -1.05 -13.12 -33.14
C ASP A 309 -2.01 -13.80 -34.12
N ILE A 310 -2.31 -15.09 -33.89
CA ILE A 310 -3.30 -15.85 -34.67
C ILE A 310 -4.68 -15.17 -34.58
N ALA A 311 -5.06 -14.68 -33.39
CA ALA A 311 -6.32 -13.97 -33.19
C ALA A 311 -6.37 -12.61 -33.90
N LEU A 312 -5.24 -11.90 -33.99
CA LEU A 312 -5.15 -10.67 -34.77
C LEU A 312 -5.24 -10.93 -36.28
N GLU A 313 -4.58 -11.99 -36.75
CA GLU A 313 -4.57 -12.40 -38.16
C GLU A 313 -5.95 -12.81 -38.65
N ILE A 314 -6.67 -13.59 -37.85
CA ILE A 314 -8.07 -14.00 -38.11
C ILE A 314 -9.05 -12.86 -37.77
N GLY A 315 -8.64 -11.89 -36.98
CA GLY A 315 -9.47 -10.79 -36.50
C GLY A 315 -10.60 -11.21 -35.53
N LYS A 316 -10.46 -12.39 -34.91
CA LYS A 316 -11.37 -12.94 -33.89
C LYS A 316 -10.82 -12.74 -32.49
N SER A 317 -11.66 -12.99 -31.47
CA SER A 317 -11.21 -12.83 -30.09
C SER A 317 -10.18 -13.90 -29.69
N TYR A 318 -9.17 -13.51 -28.90
CA TYR A 318 -8.19 -14.44 -28.30
C TYR A 318 -8.87 -15.65 -27.66
N LYS A 319 -9.93 -15.42 -26.88
CA LYS A 319 -10.67 -16.49 -26.21
C LYS A 319 -11.29 -17.45 -27.21
N GLY A 320 -11.96 -16.93 -28.24
CA GLY A 320 -12.57 -17.74 -29.30
C GLY A 320 -11.54 -18.61 -30.02
N VAL A 321 -10.41 -18.01 -30.41
CA VAL A 321 -9.31 -18.74 -31.07
C VAL A 321 -8.70 -19.80 -30.15
N SER A 322 -8.49 -19.46 -28.87
CA SER A 322 -7.98 -20.42 -27.87
C SER A 322 -8.92 -21.61 -27.68
N PHE A 323 -10.24 -21.38 -27.62
CA PHE A 323 -11.22 -22.46 -27.53
C PHE A 323 -11.25 -23.29 -28.81
N LYS A 324 -11.26 -22.65 -29.99
CA LYS A 324 -11.28 -23.36 -31.27
C LYS A 324 -10.03 -24.22 -31.48
N ALA A 325 -8.85 -23.68 -31.15
CA ALA A 325 -7.60 -24.42 -31.17
C ALA A 325 -7.67 -25.65 -30.25
N ARG A 326 -8.24 -25.51 -29.05
CA ARG A 326 -8.43 -26.64 -28.11
C ARG A 326 -9.38 -27.70 -28.66
N GLU A 327 -10.48 -27.32 -29.30
CA GLU A 327 -11.39 -28.26 -29.99
C GLU A 327 -10.68 -29.03 -31.10
N LEU A 328 -9.81 -28.35 -31.85
CA LEU A 328 -9.01 -28.93 -32.93
C LEU A 328 -7.84 -29.81 -32.41
N GLY A 329 -7.70 -29.98 -31.09
CA GLY A 329 -6.65 -30.79 -30.49
C GLY A 329 -5.34 -30.03 -30.24
N PHE A 330 -5.24 -28.76 -30.63
CA PHE A 330 -4.12 -27.90 -30.28
C PHE A 330 -4.22 -27.51 -28.81
N ARG A 331 -3.48 -28.23 -27.96
CA ARG A 331 -3.17 -27.77 -26.61
C ARG A 331 -1.92 -26.90 -26.70
N HIS A 332 -1.86 -25.82 -25.93
CA HIS A 332 -0.59 -25.15 -25.68
C HIS A 332 0.16 -25.94 -24.58
N PRO A 333 1.22 -26.67 -24.89
CA PRO A 333 2.49 -26.42 -24.27
C PRO A 333 3.12 -25.26 -25.05
N ARG A 334 3.48 -24.17 -24.37
CA ARG A 334 4.61 -23.39 -24.88
C ARG A 334 5.80 -24.34 -24.77
N LEU A 335 6.07 -25.10 -25.81
CA LEU A 335 7.17 -26.07 -25.84
C LEU A 335 8.43 -25.27 -25.56
N ILE A 336 9.15 -25.67 -24.52
CA ILE A 336 10.42 -25.05 -24.18
C ILE A 336 11.41 -25.54 -25.23
N THR A 337 12.09 -24.59 -25.88
CA THR A 337 13.05 -24.91 -26.94
C THR A 337 14.31 -25.56 -26.38
N GLU A 338 15.11 -26.19 -27.23
CA GLU A 338 16.40 -26.77 -26.80
C GLU A 338 17.39 -25.70 -26.28
N ASP A 339 17.30 -24.48 -26.81
CA ASP A 339 18.07 -23.33 -26.34
C ASP A 339 17.62 -22.89 -24.95
N GLU A 340 16.31 -22.79 -24.71
CA GLU A 340 15.75 -22.49 -23.40
C GLU A 340 16.12 -23.59 -22.37
N ASP A 341 16.10 -24.87 -22.77
CA ASP A 341 16.56 -25.98 -21.94
C ASP A 341 18.04 -25.88 -21.59
N SER A 342 18.88 -25.43 -22.52
CA SER A 342 20.31 -25.22 -22.31
C SER A 342 20.56 -24.10 -21.30
N VAL A 343 19.81 -23.00 -21.40
CA VAL A 343 19.85 -21.89 -20.43
C VAL A 343 19.40 -22.35 -19.04
N ILE A 344 18.33 -23.14 -18.95
CA ILE A 344 17.85 -23.70 -17.67
C ILE A 344 18.89 -24.65 -17.08
N LYS A 345 19.44 -25.59 -17.86
CA LYS A 345 20.51 -26.52 -17.41
C LYS A 345 21.74 -25.77 -16.89
N HIS A 346 22.19 -24.75 -17.62
CA HIS A 346 23.35 -23.95 -17.24
C HIS A 346 23.10 -23.12 -15.97
N GLY A 347 21.94 -22.45 -15.89
CA GLY A 347 21.57 -21.65 -14.72
C GLY A 347 21.48 -22.50 -13.44
N TYR A 348 20.86 -23.68 -13.51
CA TYR A 348 20.81 -24.59 -12.35
C TYR A 348 22.18 -25.17 -11.99
N LYS A 349 23.04 -25.44 -12.97
CA LYS A 349 24.42 -25.91 -12.72
C LYS A 349 25.29 -24.87 -12.04
N ASN A 350 25.12 -23.60 -12.38
CA ASN A 350 25.90 -22.49 -11.83
C ASN A 350 25.31 -21.91 -10.54
N GLY A 351 24.10 -22.31 -10.15
CA GLY A 351 23.41 -21.77 -8.98
C GLY A 351 22.81 -20.38 -9.20
N ASP A 352 22.51 -20.02 -10.44
CA ASP A 352 21.82 -18.76 -10.78
C ASP A 352 20.46 -18.68 -10.04
N GLU A 353 20.04 -17.47 -9.66
CA GLU A 353 18.71 -17.29 -9.09
C GLU A 353 17.63 -17.62 -10.13
N LEU A 354 16.56 -18.31 -9.68
CA LEU A 354 15.46 -18.72 -10.57
C LEU A 354 14.82 -17.55 -11.32
N LYS A 355 14.82 -16.36 -10.72
CA LYS A 355 14.30 -15.14 -11.33
C LYS A 355 15.17 -14.70 -12.52
N ASP A 356 16.47 -14.86 -12.42
CA ASP A 356 17.41 -14.51 -13.49
C ASP A 356 17.33 -15.50 -14.65
N ILE A 357 17.22 -16.79 -14.35
CA ILE A 357 16.96 -17.82 -15.37
C ILE A 357 15.65 -17.51 -16.10
N ALA A 358 14.59 -17.20 -15.37
CA ALA A 358 13.28 -16.86 -15.93
C ALA A 358 13.33 -15.59 -16.80
N ASN A 359 14.05 -14.56 -16.38
CA ASN A 359 14.26 -13.34 -17.15
C ASN A 359 15.06 -13.60 -18.43
N LYS A 360 16.12 -14.41 -18.37
CA LYS A 360 16.97 -14.77 -19.53
C LYS A 360 16.18 -15.44 -20.65
N ILE A 361 15.17 -16.25 -20.33
CA ILE A 361 14.30 -16.92 -21.31
C ILE A 361 12.96 -16.20 -21.54
N GLY A 362 12.71 -15.07 -20.88
CA GLY A 362 11.44 -14.34 -20.98
C GLY A 362 10.21 -15.13 -20.51
N ARG A 363 10.36 -16.03 -19.53
CA ARG A 363 9.29 -16.88 -19.00
C ARG A 363 9.03 -16.59 -17.52
N SER A 364 7.98 -17.20 -16.97
CA SER A 364 7.73 -17.16 -15.53
C SER A 364 8.58 -18.17 -14.77
N VAL A 365 8.88 -17.87 -13.51
CA VAL A 365 9.62 -18.77 -12.60
C VAL A 365 8.97 -20.15 -12.49
N GLY A 366 7.63 -20.21 -12.48
CA GLY A 366 6.90 -21.48 -12.43
C GLY A 366 7.13 -22.39 -13.65
N VAL A 367 7.33 -21.81 -14.84
CA VAL A 367 7.64 -22.57 -16.07
C VAL A 367 9.04 -23.15 -16.01
N VAL A 368 10.02 -22.36 -15.56
CA VAL A 368 11.40 -22.81 -15.33
C VAL A 368 11.45 -23.97 -14.34
N GLN A 369 10.72 -23.86 -13.22
CA GLN A 369 10.66 -24.91 -12.19
C GLN A 369 10.04 -26.21 -12.70
N GLN A 370 8.93 -26.13 -13.43
CA GLN A 370 8.28 -27.31 -14.01
C GLN A 370 9.20 -28.00 -15.03
N ARG A 371 9.89 -27.22 -15.86
CA ARG A 371 10.82 -27.77 -16.84
C ARG A 371 12.06 -28.39 -16.22
N ALA A 372 12.66 -27.72 -15.23
CA ALA A 372 13.79 -28.26 -14.49
C ALA A 372 13.45 -29.59 -13.80
N ALA A 373 12.23 -29.74 -13.29
CA ALA A 373 11.73 -31.00 -12.74
C ALA A 373 11.63 -32.10 -13.81
N LEU A 374 11.11 -31.78 -15.00
CA LEU A 374 11.03 -32.72 -16.12
C LEU A 374 12.41 -33.12 -16.67
N LEU A 375 13.37 -32.19 -16.65
CA LEU A 375 14.76 -32.41 -17.05
C LEU A 375 15.61 -33.10 -15.96
N GLY A 376 15.04 -33.36 -14.78
CA GLY A 376 15.75 -34.00 -13.66
C GLY A 376 16.81 -33.12 -12.99
N ILE A 377 16.84 -31.82 -13.29
CA ILE A 377 17.84 -30.85 -12.80
C ILE A 377 17.25 -29.96 -11.71
N THR A 378 16.47 -30.52 -10.80
CA THR A 378 15.94 -29.77 -9.66
C THR A 378 17.07 -29.28 -8.77
N THR A 379 16.94 -28.09 -8.18
CA THR A 379 17.87 -27.60 -7.16
C THR A 379 18.01 -28.69 -6.09
N GLN A 380 19.25 -29.06 -5.76
CA GLN A 380 19.49 -29.82 -4.54
C GLN A 380 19.07 -28.91 -3.38
N LYS A 381 17.81 -29.05 -2.93
CA LYS A 381 17.41 -28.52 -1.63
C LYS A 381 18.47 -29.01 -0.66
N ALA A 382 19.09 -28.09 0.09
CA ALA A 382 20.04 -28.43 1.13
C ALA A 382 19.47 -29.62 1.92
N ARG A 383 20.11 -30.78 1.77
CA ARG A 383 19.68 -32.00 2.45
C ARG A 383 19.88 -31.74 3.93
N TRP A 384 18.85 -32.03 4.71
CA TRP A 384 18.98 -32.07 6.16
C TRP A 384 20.07 -33.08 6.51
N SER A 385 21.11 -32.62 7.23
CA SER A 385 22.11 -33.52 7.79
C SER A 385 21.58 -34.18 9.08
N ASN A 386 22.23 -35.26 9.51
CA ASN A 386 21.92 -35.87 10.80
C ASN A 386 22.20 -34.88 11.94
N ASP A 387 23.26 -34.07 11.85
CA ASP A 387 23.56 -33.02 12.84
C ASP A 387 22.46 -31.95 12.90
N GLU A 388 21.90 -31.54 11.75
CA GLU A 388 20.77 -30.61 11.71
C GLU A 388 19.48 -31.23 12.29
N ASP A 389 19.28 -32.54 12.15
CA ASP A 389 18.18 -33.26 12.78
C ASP A 389 18.38 -33.35 14.31
N ASP A 390 19.61 -33.59 14.79
CA ASP A 390 19.91 -33.64 16.22
C ASP A 390 19.69 -32.28 16.90
N VAL A 391 20.16 -31.20 16.28
CA VAL A 391 19.91 -29.81 16.76
C VAL A 391 18.41 -29.51 16.73
N LEU A 392 17.69 -29.95 15.69
CA LEU A 392 16.24 -29.78 15.61
C LEU A 392 15.52 -30.54 16.73
N ILE A 393 15.91 -31.78 17.02
CA ILE A 393 15.35 -32.59 18.11
C ILE A 393 15.63 -31.96 19.47
N GLU A 394 16.85 -31.47 19.70
CA GLU A 394 17.24 -30.81 20.94
C GLU A 394 16.45 -29.51 21.17
N CYS A 395 16.30 -28.68 20.14
CA CYS A 395 15.49 -27.47 20.26
C CYS A 395 13.99 -27.75 20.49
N TYR A 396 13.45 -28.84 19.95
CA TYR A 396 12.08 -29.23 20.28
C TYR A 396 11.95 -29.73 21.73
N LYS A 397 12.97 -30.40 22.27
CA LYS A 397 13.01 -30.84 23.68
C LYS A 397 13.15 -29.68 24.66
N ASN A 398 13.94 -28.67 24.31
CA ASN A 398 14.21 -27.50 25.15
C ASN A 398 13.10 -26.42 25.06
N GLY A 399 12.12 -26.60 24.16
CA GLY A 399 10.92 -25.77 24.06
C GLY A 399 11.12 -24.49 23.26
N GLU A 400 12.17 -24.38 22.44
CA GLU A 400 12.36 -23.24 21.54
C GLU A 400 11.20 -23.11 20.53
N THR A 401 10.87 -21.86 20.21
CA THR A 401 9.86 -21.55 19.21
C THR A 401 10.38 -21.80 17.79
N LEU A 402 9.48 -22.06 16.84
CA LEU A 402 9.81 -22.19 15.41
C LEU A 402 10.65 -21.02 14.86
N LYS A 403 10.51 -19.82 15.44
CA LYS A 403 11.29 -18.63 15.04
C LYS A 403 12.74 -18.72 15.53
N GLU A 404 12.96 -19.19 16.75
CA GLU A 404 14.29 -19.39 17.32
C GLU A 404 15.00 -20.53 16.58
N ILE A 405 14.32 -21.65 16.36
CA ILE A 405 14.86 -22.81 15.62
C ILE A 405 15.23 -22.44 14.17
N SER A 406 14.36 -21.67 13.51
CA SER A 406 14.64 -21.13 12.16
C SER A 406 15.89 -20.24 12.13
N THR A 407 16.15 -19.50 13.22
CA THR A 407 17.35 -18.65 13.35
C THR A 407 18.60 -19.49 13.61
N ILE A 408 18.51 -20.52 14.45
CA ILE A 408 19.60 -21.44 14.81
C ILE A 408 20.07 -22.25 13.59
N LEU A 409 19.14 -22.82 12.84
CA LEU A 409 19.43 -23.71 11.71
C LEU A 409 19.62 -22.96 10.38
N GLY A 410 19.39 -21.65 10.34
CA GLY A 410 19.45 -20.87 9.10
C GLY A 410 18.47 -21.34 8.01
N LYS A 411 17.37 -22.00 8.40
CA LYS A 411 16.31 -22.49 7.49
C LYS A 411 15.04 -21.67 7.66
N SER A 412 14.14 -21.70 6.68
CA SER A 412 12.81 -21.11 6.83
C SER A 412 11.97 -21.86 7.88
N LYS A 413 11.04 -21.14 8.54
CA LYS A 413 10.12 -21.73 9.53
C LYS A 413 9.34 -22.91 8.97
N ASP A 414 8.91 -22.82 7.71
CA ASP A 414 8.17 -23.88 7.03
C ASP A 414 9.03 -25.12 6.79
N ALA A 415 10.33 -24.94 6.48
CA ALA A 415 11.26 -26.05 6.32
C ALA A 415 11.51 -26.77 7.65
N VAL A 416 11.68 -26.01 8.74
CA VAL A 416 11.81 -26.53 10.11
C VAL A 416 10.57 -27.33 10.52
N TRP A 417 9.38 -26.74 10.36
CA TRP A 417 8.11 -27.39 10.69
C TRP A 417 7.88 -28.67 9.88
N ALA A 418 8.16 -28.62 8.57
CA ALA A 418 8.02 -29.78 7.70
C ALA A 418 9.00 -30.91 8.04
N ARG A 419 10.23 -30.58 8.46
CA ARG A 419 11.20 -31.59 8.90
C ARG A 419 10.81 -32.18 10.25
N ALA A 420 10.43 -31.34 11.21
CA ALA A 420 9.97 -31.78 12.52
C ALA A 420 8.76 -32.73 12.43
N ASN A 421 7.83 -32.47 11.52
CA ASN A 421 6.69 -33.38 11.26
C ASN A 421 7.14 -34.74 10.72
N ARG A 422 8.13 -34.76 9.82
CA ARG A 422 8.66 -36.02 9.24
C ARG A 422 9.46 -36.83 10.26
N LEU A 423 10.11 -36.17 11.20
CA LEU A 423 10.80 -36.80 12.34
C LEU A 423 9.84 -37.19 13.47
N GLY A 424 8.55 -36.84 13.37
CA GLY A 424 7.54 -37.17 14.38
C GLY A 424 7.64 -36.37 15.69
N ILE A 425 8.48 -35.32 15.73
CA ILE A 425 8.76 -34.54 16.94
C ILE A 425 7.82 -33.33 17.13
N THR A 426 6.88 -33.11 16.20
CA THR A 426 5.86 -32.05 16.33
C THR A 426 4.78 -32.37 17.36
N ASN A 427 4.62 -33.63 17.73
CA ASN A 427 3.71 -34.05 18.80
C ASN A 427 4.24 -33.72 20.22
N SER A 428 5.50 -33.29 20.35
CA SER A 428 6.15 -33.00 21.63
C SER A 428 5.70 -31.68 22.28
N ILE A 429 5.08 -30.76 21.52
CA ILE A 429 4.72 -29.42 22.02
C ILE A 429 3.35 -29.41 22.75
N ASN A 430 2.54 -30.46 22.62
CA ASN A 430 1.17 -30.49 23.16
C ASN A 430 0.88 -31.72 24.04
N TYR A 431 1.84 -32.16 24.86
CA TYR A 431 1.48 -33.04 25.97
C TYR A 431 0.87 -32.19 27.08
N TRP A 432 -0.44 -32.33 27.26
CA TRP A 432 -1.12 -31.96 28.49
C TRP A 432 -0.73 -32.98 29.54
N THR A 433 -0.25 -32.52 30.69
CA THR A 433 0.06 -33.45 31.80
C THR A 433 -1.23 -33.86 32.51
N GLU A 434 -1.20 -35.01 33.19
CA GLU A 434 -2.34 -35.44 34.03
C GLU A 434 -2.62 -34.40 35.14
N GLU A 435 -1.59 -33.72 35.63
CA GLU A 435 -1.70 -32.61 36.58
C GLU A 435 -2.38 -31.39 35.97
N GLU A 436 -2.05 -31.00 34.73
CA GLU A 436 -2.73 -29.91 34.03
C GLU A 436 -4.21 -30.25 33.78
N ASP A 437 -4.52 -31.48 33.39
CA ASP A 437 -5.90 -31.96 33.21
C ASP A 437 -6.68 -31.94 34.54
N LYS A 438 -6.06 -32.38 35.65
CA LYS A 438 -6.66 -32.28 37.00
C LYS A 438 -6.95 -30.83 37.39
N ILE A 439 -6.02 -29.91 37.14
CA ILE A 439 -6.20 -28.48 37.45
C ILE A 439 -7.35 -27.88 36.63
N ILE A 440 -7.48 -28.28 35.36
CA ILE A 440 -8.62 -27.88 34.51
C ILE A 440 -9.92 -28.44 35.11
N ILE A 441 -10.00 -29.75 35.34
CA ILE A 441 -11.22 -30.40 35.85
C ILE A 441 -11.66 -29.80 37.21
N GLU A 442 -10.74 -29.61 38.15
CA GLU A 442 -11.04 -28.99 39.45
C GLU A 442 -11.42 -27.51 39.33
N GLY A 443 -10.72 -26.74 38.48
CA GLY A 443 -11.05 -25.35 38.23
C GLY A 443 -12.47 -25.18 37.71
N TYR A 444 -12.88 -26.02 36.77
CA TYR A 444 -14.27 -26.03 36.27
C TYR A 444 -15.28 -26.51 37.32
N LYS A 445 -14.95 -27.52 38.13
CA LYS A 445 -15.80 -27.98 39.25
C LYS A 445 -16.04 -26.88 40.28
N ASN A 446 -15.04 -26.03 40.52
CA ASN A 446 -15.07 -24.92 41.46
C ASN A 446 -15.55 -23.60 40.84
N LYS A 447 -16.14 -23.62 39.64
CA LYS A 447 -16.63 -22.42 38.90
C LYS A 447 -15.56 -21.33 38.69
N SER A 448 -14.28 -21.70 38.65
CA SER A 448 -13.18 -20.75 38.40
C SER A 448 -13.20 -20.26 36.94
N ASN A 449 -12.80 -19.01 36.72
CA ASN A 449 -12.69 -18.47 35.37
C ASN A 449 -11.58 -19.21 34.61
N ILE A 450 -11.86 -19.61 33.38
CA ILE A 450 -10.90 -20.26 32.47
C ILE A 450 -9.63 -19.40 32.24
N LYS A 451 -9.73 -18.06 32.31
CA LYS A 451 -8.56 -17.17 32.25
C LYS A 451 -7.64 -17.38 33.45
N ASP A 452 -8.20 -17.57 34.65
CA ASP A 452 -7.44 -17.84 35.87
C ASP A 452 -6.81 -19.23 35.83
N ILE A 453 -7.53 -20.22 35.31
CA ILE A 453 -6.99 -21.57 35.07
C ILE A 453 -5.81 -21.49 34.09
N ALA A 454 -5.95 -20.73 33.00
CA ALA A 454 -4.90 -20.56 31.99
C ALA A 454 -3.65 -19.85 32.54
N ILE A 455 -3.83 -18.83 33.40
CA ILE A 455 -2.73 -18.18 34.12
C ILE A 455 -2.05 -19.19 35.05
N LYS A 456 -2.84 -19.97 35.81
CA LYS A 456 -2.34 -20.93 36.80
C LYS A 456 -1.46 -22.02 36.19
N ILE A 457 -1.77 -22.49 34.99
CA ILE A 457 -0.98 -23.51 34.28
C ILE A 457 -0.03 -22.90 33.22
N ASN A 458 0.07 -21.56 33.17
CA ASN A 458 0.90 -20.81 32.23
C ASN A 458 0.68 -21.22 30.75
N ARG A 459 -0.59 -21.38 30.36
CA ARG A 459 -1.02 -21.69 28.99
C ARG A 459 -1.90 -20.58 28.44
N SER A 460 -2.12 -20.58 27.12
CA SER A 460 -3.05 -19.61 26.53
C SER A 460 -4.50 -20.01 26.82
N TYR A 461 -5.38 -19.02 27.04
CA TYR A 461 -6.82 -19.22 27.20
C TYR A 461 -7.40 -20.16 26.12
N ILE A 462 -7.01 -19.95 24.85
CA ILE A 462 -7.50 -20.73 23.71
C ILE A 462 -7.06 -22.19 23.82
N SER A 463 -5.83 -22.45 24.25
CA SER A 463 -5.33 -23.82 24.44
C SER A 463 -6.06 -24.56 25.57
N VAL A 464 -6.32 -23.88 26.70
CA VAL A 464 -7.08 -24.45 27.82
C VAL A 464 -8.52 -24.74 27.43
N LEU A 465 -9.16 -23.82 26.70
CA LEU A 465 -10.52 -24.01 26.18
C LEU A 465 -10.60 -25.24 25.26
N SER A 466 -9.65 -25.36 24.34
CA SER A 466 -9.59 -26.51 23.45
C SER A 466 -9.37 -27.82 24.21
N ARG A 467 -8.57 -27.81 25.29
CA ARG A 467 -8.34 -29.01 26.11
C ARG A 467 -9.56 -29.38 26.94
N ALA A 468 -10.20 -28.41 27.59
CA ALA A 468 -11.42 -28.64 28.38
C ALA A 468 -12.52 -29.27 27.52
N ASN A 469 -12.71 -28.80 26.28
CA ASN A 469 -13.63 -29.40 25.32
C ASN A 469 -13.25 -30.85 24.97
N ASN A 470 -11.96 -31.14 24.77
CA ASN A 470 -11.46 -32.50 24.52
C ASN A 470 -11.61 -33.43 25.73
N LEU A 471 -11.58 -32.90 26.96
CA LEU A 471 -11.88 -33.63 28.20
C LEU A 471 -13.38 -33.82 28.44
N GLY A 472 -14.25 -33.38 27.52
CA GLY A 472 -15.71 -33.53 27.62
C GLY A 472 -16.37 -32.52 28.55
N ILE A 473 -15.65 -31.50 29.01
CA ILE A 473 -16.19 -30.41 29.83
C ILE A 473 -16.90 -29.44 28.90
N LYS A 474 -18.23 -29.58 28.76
CA LYS A 474 -19.05 -28.65 27.98
C LYS A 474 -19.27 -27.36 28.78
N TYR A 475 -18.92 -26.23 28.18
CA TYR A 475 -19.07 -24.90 28.77
C TYR A 475 -20.54 -24.59 29.10
N PRO A 476 -20.91 -24.42 30.38
CA PRO A 476 -22.17 -23.79 30.70
C PRO A 476 -21.92 -22.29 30.86
N ASN A 477 -22.58 -21.50 30.01
CA ASN A 477 -22.54 -20.04 30.06
C ASN A 477 -23.37 -19.57 31.27
N TYR A 478 -22.87 -19.77 32.49
CA TYR A 478 -23.52 -19.26 33.69
C TYR A 478 -23.15 -17.79 33.89
N PHE A 479 -24.17 -16.94 33.86
CA PHE A 479 -24.17 -15.68 34.59
C PHE A 479 -24.21 -16.03 36.08
N THR A 480 -23.39 -15.36 36.87
CA THR A 480 -23.41 -15.46 38.34
C THR A 480 -24.43 -14.47 38.91
N GLU A 481 -24.86 -14.66 40.16
CA GLU A 481 -25.74 -13.69 40.84
C GLU A 481 -25.11 -12.28 40.92
N GLU A 482 -23.78 -12.20 40.94
CA GLU A 482 -23.04 -10.94 40.89
C GLU A 482 -23.06 -10.32 39.48
N ASP A 483 -22.97 -11.14 38.42
CA ASP A 483 -23.13 -10.68 37.03
C ASP A 483 -24.54 -10.13 36.80
N ASP A 484 -25.57 -10.82 37.31
CA ASP A 484 -26.97 -10.37 37.21
C ASP A 484 -27.16 -9.01 37.90
N LYS A 485 -26.53 -8.83 39.07
CA LYS A 485 -26.58 -7.57 39.82
C LYS A 485 -25.90 -6.43 39.07
N LEU A 486 -24.73 -6.68 38.48
CA LEU A 486 -23.99 -5.72 37.66
C LEU A 486 -24.73 -5.37 36.36
N ILE A 487 -25.46 -6.33 35.77
CA ILE A 487 -26.30 -6.08 34.60
C ILE A 487 -27.47 -5.17 34.97
N ILE A 488 -28.19 -5.47 36.06
CA ILE A 488 -29.33 -4.67 36.52
C ILE A 488 -28.90 -3.25 36.85
N GLU A 489 -27.83 -3.10 37.65
CA GLU A 489 -27.31 -1.79 38.06
C GLU A 489 -26.77 -0.97 36.87
N GLY A 490 -26.11 -1.63 35.90
CA GLY A 490 -25.65 -0.96 34.69
C GLY A 490 -26.81 -0.43 33.83
N TYR A 491 -27.89 -1.20 33.69
CA TYR A 491 -29.09 -0.78 32.97
C TYR A 491 -29.82 0.37 33.68
N GLU A 492 -29.96 0.31 35.01
CA GLU A 492 -30.60 1.38 35.80
C GLU A 492 -29.83 2.70 35.73
N ASN A 493 -28.49 2.62 35.63
CA ASN A 493 -27.61 3.78 35.47
C ASN A 493 -27.49 4.27 34.01
N GLY A 494 -28.21 3.66 33.07
CA GLY A 494 -28.23 4.06 31.66
C GLY A 494 -26.97 3.71 30.88
N GLU A 495 -26.17 2.76 31.36
CA GLU A 495 -24.97 2.29 30.67
C GLU A 495 -25.32 1.47 29.42
N SER A 496 -24.45 1.54 28.41
CA SER A 496 -24.63 0.76 27.20
C SER A 496 -24.33 -0.73 27.44
N ILE A 497 -24.95 -1.60 26.64
CA ILE A 497 -24.71 -3.06 26.69
C ILE A 497 -23.22 -3.40 26.57
N LEU A 498 -22.46 -2.60 25.81
CA LEU A 498 -21.01 -2.76 25.65
C LEU A 498 -20.24 -2.45 26.94
N GLU A 499 -20.65 -1.42 27.67
CA GLU A 499 -20.06 -1.05 28.95
C GLU A 499 -20.37 -2.11 30.01
N ILE A 500 -21.61 -2.58 30.07
CA ILE A 500 -22.03 -3.66 30.97
C ILE A 500 -21.27 -4.96 30.66
N ALA A 501 -21.22 -5.36 29.38
CA ALA A 501 -20.50 -6.56 28.93
C ALA A 501 -18.99 -6.49 29.25
N SER A 502 -18.40 -5.28 29.21
CA SER A 502 -17.00 -5.08 29.59
C SER A 502 -16.74 -5.28 31.08
N LYS A 503 -17.74 -5.04 31.94
CA LYS A 503 -17.65 -5.19 33.39
C LYS A 503 -17.78 -6.65 33.86
N ILE A 504 -18.56 -7.46 33.14
CA ILE A 504 -18.78 -8.89 33.45
C ILE A 504 -17.88 -9.84 32.62
N ASP A 505 -17.02 -9.30 31.74
CA ASP A 505 -16.08 -10.06 30.88
C ASP A 505 -16.75 -11.21 30.11
N LYS A 506 -17.97 -10.98 29.61
CA LYS A 506 -18.74 -11.89 28.76
C LYS A 506 -18.90 -11.33 27.35
N SER A 507 -18.99 -12.22 26.37
CA SER A 507 -19.34 -11.83 25.00
C SER A 507 -20.77 -11.29 24.93
N ILE A 508 -21.01 -10.32 24.05
CA ILE A 508 -22.30 -9.63 23.83
C ILE A 508 -23.39 -10.55 23.21
N GLY A 509 -23.12 -11.85 23.12
CA GLY A 509 -23.92 -12.82 22.36
C GLY A 509 -25.17 -13.30 23.09
#